data_AF-A0A0Q7F9S5-F1
#
_entry.id   AF-A0A0Q7F9S5-F1
#
_cell.length_a   1.000
_cell.length_b   1.000
_cell.length_c   1.000
_cell.angle_alpha   90.00
_cell.angle_beta   90.00
_cell.angle_gamma   90.00
#
_symmetry.space_group_name_H-M   'P 1'
#
loop_
_entity.id
_entity.type
_entity.pdbx_description
1 polymer ?
#
loop_
_entity_poly.entity_id
_entity_poly.type
_entity_poly.pdbx_seq_one_letter_code
_entity_poly.pdbx_strand_id
1 'polypeptide(L)'
;MLDESPQSGRPLRPNELAVLAALPGAPWEAEPRLRASRVEDMADGGMGSVRFLSQASAYRRFGRRAAEALYVDADGVTVVISLNLDEKGDLFELDFWKSDFSPLRSYPKPAQLLPYSSCER
;
A
#
# COMPACT_ATOMS: atom_id res chain seq x y z
N MET A 1 -30.90 10.48 -6.13
CA MET A 1 -30.61 9.05 -5.92
C MET A 1 -29.10 8.96 -5.81
N LEU A 2 -28.57 9.12 -4.59
CA LEU A 2 -27.14 8.95 -4.32
C LEU A 2 -26.99 7.49 -3.92
N ASP A 3 -26.30 6.73 -4.76
CA ASP A 3 -25.92 5.35 -4.52
C ASP A 3 -24.90 5.33 -3.38
N GLU A 4 -25.38 5.36 -2.13
CA GLU A 4 -24.57 5.05 -0.96
C GLU A 4 -24.40 3.53 -0.91
N SER A 5 -23.65 3.00 -1.87
CA SER A 5 -23.16 1.63 -1.80
C SER A 5 -22.40 1.48 -0.47
N PRO A 6 -22.76 0.52 0.41
CA PRO A 6 -21.99 0.30 1.62
C PRO A 6 -20.56 -0.03 1.21
N GLN A 7 -19.59 0.77 1.67
CA GLN A 7 -18.16 0.59 1.42
C GLN A 7 -17.71 -0.75 2.00
N SER A 8 -17.96 -1.83 1.26
CA SER A 8 -17.67 -3.19 1.66
C SER A 8 -16.24 -3.49 1.24
N GLY A 9 -15.28 -2.87 1.93
CA GLY A 9 -13.86 -3.15 1.69
C GLY A 9 -13.55 -4.62 1.98
N ARG A 10 -12.69 -5.20 1.15
CA ARG A 10 -12.21 -6.57 1.32
C ARG A 10 -11.13 -6.62 2.40
N PRO A 11 -10.90 -7.77 3.04
CA PRO A 11 -9.71 -7.94 3.87
C PRO A 11 -8.43 -7.85 3.03
N LEU A 12 -7.32 -7.53 3.68
CA LEU A 12 -5.99 -7.62 3.07
C LEU A 12 -5.71 -9.06 2.60
N ARG A 13 -5.15 -9.20 1.40
CA ARG A 13 -4.70 -10.48 0.86
C ARG A 13 -3.41 -10.93 1.54
N PRO A 14 -3.10 -12.23 1.55
CA PRO A 14 -1.84 -12.74 2.10
C PRO A 14 -0.60 -12.07 1.48
N ASN A 15 -0.64 -11.79 0.17
CA ASN A 15 0.47 -11.13 -0.51
C ASN A 15 0.64 -9.67 -0.09
N GLU A 16 -0.46 -8.92 0.09
CA GLU A 16 -0.43 -7.55 0.61
C GLU A 16 0.14 -7.51 2.02
N LEU A 17 -0.30 -8.43 2.89
CA LEU A 17 0.21 -8.59 4.25
C LEU A 17 1.70 -8.94 4.30
N ALA A 18 2.21 -9.61 3.27
CA ALA A 18 3.60 -10.03 3.15
C ALA A 18 4.50 -8.95 2.55
N VAL A 19 3.94 -8.02 1.76
CA VAL A 19 4.64 -6.81 1.28
C VAL A 19 4.70 -5.75 2.36
N LEU A 20 3.55 -5.50 2.99
CA LEU A 20 3.51 -5.09 4.39
C LEU A 20 4.36 -6.15 5.18
N ALA A 21 4.80 -6.07 6.40
CA ALA A 21 5.79 -6.91 7.04
C ALA A 21 7.21 -6.72 6.48
N ALA A 22 7.41 -6.96 5.19
CA ALA A 22 8.73 -6.83 4.58
C ALA A 22 9.19 -5.38 4.33
N LEU A 23 8.29 -4.39 4.41
CA LEU A 23 8.68 -2.99 4.29
C LEU A 23 9.62 -2.57 5.45
N PRO A 24 10.75 -1.91 5.15
CA PRO A 24 11.72 -1.50 6.16
C PRO A 24 11.16 -0.39 7.07
N GLY A 25 11.55 -0.39 8.35
CA GLY A 25 11.16 0.65 9.30
C GLY A 25 9.72 0.52 9.83
N ALA A 26 9.10 -0.64 9.67
CA ALA A 26 7.71 -0.92 10.00
C ALA A 26 7.50 -1.35 11.48
N PRO A 27 7.00 -0.49 12.39
CA PRO A 27 6.52 -0.93 13.71
C PRO A 27 5.19 -1.70 13.62
N TRP A 28 4.63 -1.85 12.43
CA TRP A 28 3.26 -2.31 12.19
C TRP A 28 3.19 -3.81 11.83
N GLU A 29 4.32 -4.52 11.72
CA GLU A 29 4.36 -6.00 11.61
C GLU A 29 3.53 -6.74 12.67
N ALA A 30 3.45 -6.14 13.87
CA ALA A 30 2.78 -6.71 15.03
C ALA A 30 1.36 -6.17 15.25
N GLU A 31 0.87 -5.24 14.43
CA GLU A 31 -0.40 -4.55 14.69
C GLU A 31 -1.59 -5.46 14.32
N PRO A 32 -2.41 -5.93 15.30
CA PRO A 32 -3.63 -6.69 15.02
C PRO A 32 -4.60 -5.90 14.13
N ARG A 33 -4.49 -4.57 14.19
CA ARG A 33 -5.25 -3.61 13.40
C ARG A 33 -5.04 -3.78 11.90
N LEU A 34 -3.86 -4.18 11.44
CA LEU A 34 -3.62 -4.47 10.02
C LEU A 34 -4.45 -5.64 9.53
N ARG A 35 -4.43 -6.76 10.25
CA ARG A 35 -5.19 -7.97 9.86
C ARG A 35 -6.70 -7.76 9.90
N ALA A 36 -7.18 -6.85 10.76
CA ALA A 36 -8.57 -6.46 10.85
C ALA A 36 -8.96 -5.32 9.90
N SER A 37 -7.98 -4.68 9.24
CA SER A 37 -8.23 -3.56 8.33
C SER A 37 -8.89 -4.04 7.06
N ARG A 38 -9.83 -3.24 6.57
CA ARG A 38 -10.44 -3.42 5.26
C ARG A 38 -9.74 -2.51 4.27
N VAL A 39 -9.61 -2.98 3.05
CA VAL A 39 -9.02 -2.25 1.94
C VAL A 39 -9.93 -2.26 0.73
N GLU A 40 -9.76 -1.25 -0.12
CA GLU A 40 -10.34 -1.19 -1.46
C GLU A 40 -9.23 -1.14 -2.50
N ASP A 41 -9.45 -1.81 -3.62
CA ASP A 41 -8.56 -1.72 -4.79
C ASP A 41 -8.70 -0.33 -5.40
N MET A 42 -7.57 0.34 -5.67
CA MET A 42 -7.58 1.66 -6.31
C MET A 42 -7.73 1.50 -7.83
N ALA A 43 -8.48 2.41 -8.46
CA ALA A 43 -8.59 2.49 -9.92
C ALA A 43 -7.37 3.18 -10.54
N ASP A 44 -6.19 2.60 -10.31
CA ASP A 44 -4.86 3.15 -10.65
C ASP A 44 -4.33 2.70 -12.02
N GLY A 45 -5.15 2.03 -12.85
CA GLY A 45 -4.71 1.43 -14.11
C GLY A 45 -4.11 0.03 -13.96
N GLY A 46 -4.28 -0.60 -12.80
CA GLY A 46 -3.83 -1.97 -12.54
C GLY A 46 -2.43 -2.03 -11.92
N MET A 47 -2.00 -0.97 -11.23
CA MET A 47 -0.72 -0.96 -10.49
C MET A 47 -0.80 -1.79 -9.22
N GLY A 48 -2.01 -2.01 -8.69
CA GLY A 48 -2.25 -2.85 -7.53
C GLY A 48 -2.17 -2.10 -6.20
N SER A 49 -2.30 -0.77 -6.25
CA SER A 49 -2.47 0.09 -5.09
C SER A 49 -3.78 -0.21 -4.37
N VAL A 50 -3.71 -0.17 -3.04
CA VAL A 50 -4.86 -0.41 -2.18
C VAL A 50 -5.01 0.71 -1.16
N ARG A 51 -6.25 1.14 -0.92
CA ARG A 51 -6.57 2.14 0.09
C ARG A 51 -7.17 1.49 1.32
N PHE A 52 -6.73 1.92 2.50
CA PHE A 52 -7.25 1.42 3.77
C PHE A 52 -8.54 2.15 4.15
N LEU A 53 -9.60 1.37 4.34
CA LEU A 53 -10.86 1.85 4.87
C LEU A 53 -10.77 1.91 6.39
N SER A 54 -10.95 3.12 6.93
CA SER A 54 -11.13 3.32 8.37
C SER A 54 -12.63 3.42 8.69
N GLN A 55 -13.02 2.94 9.86
CA GLN A 55 -14.40 3.09 10.35
C GLN A 55 -14.76 4.55 10.63
N ALA A 56 -13.78 5.44 10.74
CA ALA A 56 -14.01 6.87 10.86
C ALA A 56 -14.32 7.47 9.47
N SER A 57 -15.61 7.65 9.17
CA SER A 57 -16.18 8.24 7.94
C SER A 57 -15.85 9.73 7.72
N ALA A 58 -14.61 10.15 7.92
CA ALA A 58 -14.16 11.51 7.63
C ALA A 58 -13.25 11.49 6.40
N TYR A 59 -13.33 12.51 5.56
CA TYR A 59 -12.38 12.77 4.47
C TYR A 59 -10.93 12.65 4.98
N ARG A 60 -10.31 11.50 4.75
CA ARG A 60 -8.92 11.25 5.13
C ARG A 60 -8.03 11.89 4.07
N ARG A 61 -6.97 12.55 4.52
CA ARG A 61 -5.99 13.20 3.65
C ARG A 61 -4.65 12.55 3.89
N PHE A 62 -3.86 12.44 2.83
CA PHE A 62 -2.45 12.04 2.93
C PHE A 62 -1.74 12.95 3.94
N GLY A 63 -1.12 12.34 4.95
CA GLY A 63 -0.33 13.05 5.94
C GLY A 63 1.15 12.91 5.68
N ARG A 64 1.65 11.68 5.68
CA ARG A 64 3.07 11.38 5.44
C ARG A 64 3.29 9.98 4.89
N ARG A 65 4.45 9.79 4.28
CA ARG A 65 4.96 8.46 3.93
C ARG A 65 5.65 7.83 5.12
N ALA A 66 5.26 6.61 5.50
CA ALA A 66 5.81 5.90 6.64
C ALA A 66 6.92 4.93 6.26
N ALA A 67 6.82 4.29 5.11
CA ALA A 67 7.83 3.36 4.63
C ALA A 67 7.84 3.32 3.11
N GLU A 68 9.00 3.01 2.55
CA GLU A 68 9.23 2.84 1.12
C GLU A 68 10.08 1.62 0.83
N ALA A 69 9.72 0.93 -0.24
CA ALA A 69 10.53 -0.14 -0.80
C ALA A 69 10.54 -0.06 -2.32
N LEU A 70 11.54 -0.70 -2.90
CA LEU A 70 11.68 -0.90 -4.33
C LEU A 70 11.58 -2.38 -4.63
N TYR A 71 10.97 -2.72 -5.77
CA TYR A 71 11.16 -4.03 -6.36
C TYR A 71 11.15 -3.94 -7.88
N VAL A 72 11.61 -5.01 -8.53
CA VAL A 72 11.61 -5.12 -9.98
C VAL A 72 10.49 -6.08 -10.39
N ASP A 73 9.54 -5.57 -11.18
CA ASP A 73 8.43 -6.37 -11.71
C ASP A 73 8.94 -7.36 -12.78
N ALA A 74 8.09 -8.32 -13.17
CA ALA A 74 8.43 -9.41 -14.09
C ALA A 74 8.84 -8.94 -15.50
N ASP A 75 8.53 -7.69 -15.87
CA ASP A 75 8.99 -7.03 -17.10
C ASP A 75 10.29 -6.25 -16.95
N GLY A 76 10.93 -6.30 -15.78
CA GLY A 76 12.18 -5.60 -15.50
C GLY A 76 11.99 -4.13 -15.12
N VAL A 77 10.75 -3.66 -14.98
CA VAL A 77 10.45 -2.27 -14.60
C VAL A 77 10.52 -2.13 -13.08
N THR A 78 11.18 -1.06 -12.61
CA THR A 78 11.23 -0.74 -11.19
C THR A 78 9.90 -0.18 -10.72
N VAL A 79 9.41 -0.75 -9.64
CA VAL A 79 8.19 -0.33 -8.94
C VAL A 79 8.59 0.22 -7.58
N VAL A 80 8.05 1.39 -7.26
CA VAL A 80 8.17 2.01 -5.95
C VAL A 80 6.93 1.66 -5.14
N ILE A 81 7.11 1.05 -3.98
CA ILE A 81 6.04 0.74 -3.04
C ILE A 81 6.10 1.77 -1.92
N SER A 82 5.02 2.50 -1.70
CA SER A 82 4.92 3.53 -0.65
C SER A 82 3.79 3.19 0.30
N LEU A 83 4.10 3.03 1.59
CA LEU A 83 3.09 2.98 2.64
C LEU A 83 2.86 4.39 3.17
N ASN A 84 1.65 4.89 2.95
CA ASN A 84 1.23 6.23 3.31
C ASN A 84 0.31 6.19 4.53
N LEU A 85 0.50 7.14 5.44
CA LEU A 85 -0.36 7.41 6.59
C LEU A 85 -1.14 8.70 6.36
N ASP A 86 -2.29 8.80 7.01
CA ASP A 86 -3.08 10.02 6.99
C ASP A 86 -2.52 11.07 7.97
N GLU A 87 -3.13 12.25 8.00
CA GLU A 87 -2.76 13.33 8.92
C GLU A 87 -2.86 12.96 10.42
N LYS A 88 -3.61 11.90 10.76
CA LYS A 88 -3.75 11.38 12.12
C LYS A 88 -2.73 10.28 12.44
N GLY A 89 -1.96 9.85 11.44
CA GLY A 89 -1.00 8.76 11.57
C GLY A 89 -1.59 7.36 11.40
N ASP A 90 -2.85 7.25 10.95
CA ASP A 90 -3.50 5.98 10.66
C ASP A 90 -3.17 5.52 9.23
N LEU A 91 -3.18 4.20 8.97
CA LEU A 91 -2.90 3.62 7.65
C LEU A 91 -3.83 4.18 6.58
N PHE A 92 -3.28 4.79 5.53
CA PHE A 92 -4.06 5.52 4.52
C PHE A 92 -4.11 4.75 3.20
N GLU A 93 -2.95 4.47 2.60
CA GLU A 93 -2.86 3.72 1.35
C GLU A 93 -1.52 3.00 1.24
N LEU A 94 -1.51 1.89 0.53
CA LEU A 94 -0.33 1.20 0.05
C LEU A 94 -0.29 1.39 -1.46
N ASP A 95 0.61 2.27 -1.90
CA ASP A 95 0.71 2.70 -3.30
C ASP A 95 1.84 1.97 -4.02
N PHE A 96 1.56 1.50 -5.23
CA PHE A 96 2.50 0.86 -6.15
C PHE A 96 2.65 1.75 -7.37
N TRP A 97 3.85 2.27 -7.57
CA TRP A 97 4.15 3.16 -8.67
C TRP A 97 5.18 2.56 -9.61
N LYS A 98 4.77 2.24 -10.85
CA LYS A 98 5.70 1.87 -11.92
C LYS A 98 6.14 3.11 -12.67
N SER A 99 7.45 3.24 -12.88
CA SER A 99 8.02 4.42 -13.57
C SER A 99 7.54 4.59 -15.02
N ASP A 100 7.04 3.51 -15.64
CA ASP A 100 6.54 3.49 -17.01
C ASP A 100 5.02 3.48 -17.12
N PHE A 101 4.29 3.59 -16.00
CA PHE A 101 2.82 3.57 -15.93
C PHE A 101 2.15 2.29 -16.46
N SER A 102 2.93 1.23 -16.73
CA SER A 102 2.36 -0.05 -17.12
C SER A 102 1.67 -0.74 -15.94
N PRO A 103 0.68 -1.62 -16.18
CA PRO A 103 0.06 -2.40 -15.11
C PRO A 103 1.06 -3.36 -14.47
N LEU A 104 0.77 -3.76 -13.23
CA LEU A 104 1.54 -4.74 -12.48
C LEU A 104 1.42 -6.12 -13.13
N ARG A 105 2.55 -6.76 -13.45
CA ARG A 105 2.55 -8.13 -13.98
C ARG A 105 2.61 -9.16 -12.87
N SER A 106 3.42 -8.91 -11.84
CA SER A 106 3.56 -9.80 -10.70
C SER A 106 3.58 -9.00 -9.41
N TYR A 107 2.77 -9.43 -8.45
CA TYR A 107 2.83 -8.89 -7.10
C TYR A 107 4.18 -9.23 -6.45
N PRO A 108 4.82 -8.31 -5.71
CA PRO A 108 6.12 -8.56 -5.13
C PRO A 108 6.06 -9.58 -4.00
N LYS A 109 7.16 -10.33 -3.84
CA LYS A 109 7.40 -11.16 -2.66
C LYS A 109 8.23 -10.38 -1.64
N PRO A 110 8.06 -10.65 -0.33
CA PRO A 110 8.89 -10.11 0.76
C PRO A 110 10.38 -10.04 0.44
N ALA A 111 10.94 -11.14 -0.06
CA ALA A 111 12.37 -11.31 -0.31
C ALA A 111 12.89 -10.50 -1.52
N GLN A 112 12.00 -9.91 -2.32
CA GLN A 112 12.35 -9.10 -3.49
C GLN A 112 12.35 -7.60 -3.17
N LEU A 113 11.84 -7.22 -1.99
CA LEU A 113 11.80 -5.82 -1.58
C LEU A 113 13.20 -5.36 -1.18
N LEU A 114 13.65 -4.29 -1.83
CA LEU A 114 14.85 -3.57 -1.49
C LEU A 114 14.46 -2.32 -0.70
N PRO A 115 15.19 -1.96 0.36
CA PRO A 115 14.92 -0.73 1.07
C PRO A 115 15.11 0.46 0.13
N TYR A 116 14.16 1.40 0.15
CA TYR A 116 14.33 2.66 -0.55
C TYR A 116 15.40 3.48 0.18
N SER A 117 16.65 3.23 -0.20
CA SER A 117 17.79 3.92 0.37
C SER A 117 17.87 5.27 -0.34
N SER A 118 17.23 6.29 0.22
CA SER A 118 17.65 7.66 -0.06
C SER A 118 19.09 7.73 0.41
N CYS A 119 20.04 7.68 -0.52
CA CYS A 119 21.46 7.88 -0.28
C CYS A 119 21.64 9.07 0.68
N GLU A 120 21.97 8.78 1.93
CA GLU A 120 22.29 9.79 2.93
C GLU A 120 23.49 10.59 2.40
N ARG A 121 23.30 11.89 2.23
CA ARG A 121 24.38 12.86 2.08
C ARG A 121 24.26 13.91 3.17
#